data_AF-E9DTK2-F1
#
_entry.id   AF-E9DTK2-F1
#
_cell.length_a   1.000
_cell.length_b   1.000
_cell.length_c   1.000
_cell.angle_alpha   90.00
_cell.angle_beta   90.00
_cell.angle_gamma   90.00
#
_symmetry.space_group_name_H-M   'P 1'
#
loop_
_entity.id
_entity.type
_entity.pdbx_description
1 polymer ?
#
loop_
_entity_poly.entity_id
_entity_poly.type
_entity_poly.pdbx_seq_one_letter_code
_entity_poly.pdbx_strand_id
1 'polypeptide(L)'
;MPLQPLTADTTALLGQSLEDIVQQNPPLDKYEDNLAGLLAGHTALAYLFLRTAQEHAGLQVRGHGCRYWAERYMAGDRGAQEIQDKNCGLACEKLAFEAVRACVTGSERDVAAFLDNIPGLAAPTRHGSDKAFPSEMLYGRAAVLYMLRMVRRFVPSSAGPVDQAIGSICQRILDTRDGSKGDWLWHGKRYYGAAHGDVGVITQVVLSDPSLAPRLAARLGELLDLQTEGGNWPATDEEREGADRRVQFCHGAPGFIFALQSLRPFYPVLRERIDEAVAKGRRAIWARGLLVKEPCLCHGLFGNGL
;
A
#
# COMPACT_ATOMS: atom_id res chain seq x y z
N MET A 1 25.56 18.43 -6.11
CA MET A 1 25.34 18.71 -7.54
C MET A 1 24.20 19.70 -7.68
N PRO A 2 24.28 20.69 -8.58
CA PRO A 2 23.12 21.50 -8.92
C PRO A 2 22.03 20.62 -9.54
N LEU A 3 20.75 20.92 -9.25
CA LEU A 3 19.61 20.26 -9.90
C LEU A 3 19.71 20.52 -11.40
N GLN A 4 19.74 19.47 -12.20
CA GLN A 4 19.68 19.58 -13.65
C GLN A 4 18.21 19.59 -14.10
N PRO A 5 17.78 20.55 -14.92
CA PRO A 5 16.43 20.52 -15.46
C PRO A 5 16.29 19.28 -16.35
N LEU A 6 15.14 18.61 -16.25
CA LEU A 6 14.78 17.57 -17.22
C LEU A 6 14.68 18.25 -18.59
N THR A 7 15.49 17.78 -19.54
CA THR A 7 15.47 18.27 -20.93
C THR A 7 14.44 17.53 -21.78
N ALA A 8 13.90 16.43 -21.28
CA ALA A 8 12.92 15.59 -21.96
C ALA A 8 11.50 15.92 -21.48
N ASP A 9 10.54 15.86 -22.42
CA ASP A 9 9.12 15.96 -22.11
C ASP A 9 8.70 14.80 -21.20
N THR A 10 8.25 15.13 -19.99
CA THR A 10 7.82 14.15 -18.98
C THR A 10 6.64 13.30 -19.46
N THR A 11 5.75 13.85 -20.29
CA THR A 11 4.63 13.11 -20.86
C THR A 11 5.12 12.08 -21.88
N ALA A 12 6.10 12.45 -22.71
CA ALA A 12 6.72 11.53 -23.65
C ALA A 12 7.48 10.40 -22.92
N LEU A 13 8.23 10.72 -21.86
CA LEU A 13 8.93 9.71 -21.04
C LEU A 13 7.96 8.74 -20.35
N LEU A 14 6.84 9.25 -19.82
CA LEU A 14 5.78 8.42 -19.24
C LEU A 14 5.18 7.51 -20.31
N GLY A 15 4.86 8.05 -21.49
CA GLY A 15 4.36 7.27 -22.64
C GLY A 15 5.30 6.13 -22.99
N GLN A 16 6.59 6.43 -23.21
CA GLN A 16 7.61 5.42 -23.51
C GLN A 16 7.70 4.33 -22.43
N SER A 17 7.70 4.73 -21.15
CA SER A 17 7.78 3.77 -20.04
C SER A 17 6.59 2.82 -20.02
N LEU A 18 5.38 3.31 -20.32
CA LEU A 18 4.18 2.47 -20.40
C LEU A 18 4.18 1.57 -21.64
N GLU A 19 4.72 2.02 -22.77
CA GLU A 19 4.91 1.19 -23.95
C GLU A 19 5.90 0.04 -23.69
N ASP A 20 7.01 0.34 -23.03
CA ASP A 20 8.00 -0.65 -22.62
C ASP A 20 7.40 -1.69 -21.67
N ILE A 21 6.56 -1.25 -20.70
CA ILE A 21 5.83 -2.15 -19.80
C ILE A 21 4.93 -3.11 -20.59
N VAL A 22 4.14 -2.60 -21.54
CA VAL A 22 3.26 -3.43 -22.37
C VAL A 22 4.06 -4.38 -23.26
N GLN A 23 5.20 -3.94 -23.78
CA GLN A 23 6.06 -4.78 -24.61
C GLN A 23 6.70 -5.92 -23.81
N GLN A 24 7.19 -5.64 -22.60
CA GLN A 24 7.88 -6.62 -21.76
C GLN A 24 6.92 -7.53 -20.99
N ASN A 25 5.73 -7.03 -20.65
CA ASN A 25 4.72 -7.73 -19.86
C ASN A 25 3.36 -7.62 -20.56
N PRO A 26 3.17 -8.21 -21.76
CA PRO A 26 1.93 -8.06 -22.51
C PRO A 26 0.74 -8.71 -21.77
N PRO A 27 -0.49 -8.20 -21.93
CA PRO A 27 -1.68 -8.90 -21.47
C PRO A 27 -1.75 -10.30 -22.07
N LEU A 28 -2.10 -11.29 -21.25
CA LEU A 28 -2.22 -12.69 -21.64
C LEU A 28 -3.69 -13.13 -21.59
N ASP A 29 -4.04 -14.14 -22.39
CA ASP A 29 -5.36 -14.76 -22.33
C ASP A 29 -5.53 -15.64 -21.08
N LYS A 30 -4.41 -16.12 -20.51
CA LYS A 30 -4.36 -16.89 -19.26
C LYS A 30 -3.10 -16.55 -18.47
N TYR A 31 -3.23 -16.44 -17.16
CA TYR A 31 -2.15 -16.19 -16.20
C TYR A 31 -1.99 -17.39 -15.28
N GLU A 32 -0.90 -18.16 -15.43
CA GLU A 32 -0.66 -19.39 -14.67
C GLU A 32 0.36 -19.21 -13.53
N ASP A 33 1.29 -18.27 -13.66
CA ASP A 33 2.38 -18.03 -12.70
C ASP A 33 2.38 -16.58 -12.18
N ASN A 34 3.01 -16.36 -11.01
CA ASN A 34 3.34 -15.04 -10.45
C ASN A 34 2.16 -14.10 -10.17
N LEU A 35 1.03 -14.66 -9.74
CA LEU A 35 -0.12 -13.90 -9.25
C LEU A 35 0.14 -13.42 -7.82
N ALA A 36 0.55 -12.16 -7.67
CA ALA A 36 0.80 -11.51 -6.37
C ALA A 36 0.04 -10.19 -6.25
N GLY A 37 -1.19 -10.14 -6.78
CA GLY A 37 -2.14 -9.05 -6.59
C GLY A 37 -1.63 -7.69 -7.04
N LEU A 38 -1.65 -6.74 -6.12
CA LEU A 38 -1.12 -5.38 -6.32
C LEU A 38 0.36 -5.26 -5.97
N LEU A 39 0.96 -6.28 -5.32
CA LEU A 39 2.39 -6.26 -4.99
C LEU A 39 3.26 -6.50 -6.23
N ALA A 40 2.90 -7.52 -7.02
CA ALA A 40 3.56 -7.85 -8.27
C ALA A 40 2.59 -8.62 -9.18
N GLY A 41 2.61 -8.31 -10.48
CA GLY A 41 1.85 -9.06 -11.48
C GLY A 41 0.87 -8.22 -12.29
N HIS A 42 0.09 -8.91 -13.13
CA HIS A 42 -0.76 -8.29 -14.15
C HIS A 42 -1.95 -7.52 -13.56
N THR A 43 -2.40 -7.87 -12.37
CA THR A 43 -3.43 -7.09 -11.64
C THR A 43 -2.88 -5.74 -11.18
N ALA A 44 -1.61 -5.68 -10.75
CA ALA A 44 -0.93 -4.41 -10.48
C ALA A 44 -0.76 -3.55 -11.75
N LEU A 45 -0.44 -4.17 -12.89
CA LEU A 45 -0.35 -3.46 -14.18
C LEU A 45 -1.72 -2.92 -14.62
N ALA A 46 -2.79 -3.71 -14.47
CA ALA A 46 -4.15 -3.24 -14.73
C ALA A 46 -4.48 -1.99 -13.89
N TYR A 47 -4.12 -2.02 -12.60
CA TYR A 47 -4.34 -0.89 -11.71
C TYR A 47 -3.48 0.34 -12.08
N LEU A 48 -2.21 0.14 -12.46
CA LEU A 48 -1.34 1.20 -12.99
C LEU A 48 -2.01 1.91 -14.16
N PHE A 49 -2.44 1.15 -15.18
CA PHE A 49 -3.09 1.71 -16.36
C PHE A 49 -4.43 2.39 -16.05
N LEU A 50 -5.19 1.83 -15.10
CA LEU A 50 -6.44 2.44 -14.65
C LEU A 50 -6.20 3.80 -13.96
N ARG A 51 -5.16 3.90 -13.12
CA ARG A 51 -4.77 5.16 -12.48
C ARG A 51 -4.23 6.17 -13.49
N THR A 52 -3.38 5.74 -14.42
CA THR A 52 -2.88 6.61 -15.49
C THR A 52 -4.01 7.15 -16.35
N ALA A 53 -5.06 6.36 -16.63
CA ALA A 53 -6.22 6.83 -17.37
C ALA A 53 -6.99 7.96 -16.65
N GLN A 54 -6.99 7.99 -15.31
CA GLN A 54 -7.62 9.06 -14.53
C GLN A 54 -6.80 10.35 -14.53
N GLU A 55 -5.47 10.24 -14.41
CA GLU A 55 -4.59 11.40 -14.30
C GLU A 55 -4.17 11.96 -15.68
N HIS A 56 -4.17 11.11 -16.72
CA HIS A 56 -3.67 11.42 -18.06
C HIS A 56 -4.62 10.92 -19.16
N ALA A 57 -5.86 11.43 -19.19
CA ALA A 57 -6.93 10.96 -20.08
C ALA A 57 -6.60 10.94 -21.59
N GLY A 58 -5.67 11.79 -22.05
CA GLY A 58 -5.23 11.86 -23.45
C GLY A 58 -4.02 11.00 -23.81
N LEU A 59 -3.38 10.34 -22.82
CA LEU A 59 -2.17 9.57 -23.07
C LEU A 59 -2.51 8.27 -23.81
N GLN A 60 -1.87 8.07 -24.95
CA GLN A 60 -1.96 6.85 -25.74
C GLN A 60 -0.69 6.02 -25.56
N VAL A 61 -0.87 4.71 -25.50
CA VAL A 61 0.18 3.70 -25.39
C VAL A 61 -0.07 2.71 -26.52
N ARG A 62 0.85 2.65 -27.50
CA ARG A 62 0.70 1.83 -28.72
C ARG A 62 -0.66 2.03 -29.42
N GLY A 63 -1.11 3.29 -29.51
CA GLY A 63 -2.36 3.67 -30.20
C GLY A 63 -3.66 3.49 -29.41
N HIS A 64 -3.60 3.03 -28.17
CA HIS A 64 -4.77 2.84 -27.31
C HIS A 64 -4.68 3.69 -26.04
N GLY A 65 -5.83 4.15 -25.53
CA GLY A 65 -5.89 4.85 -24.25
C GLY A 65 -5.57 3.92 -23.07
N CYS A 66 -5.11 4.47 -21.95
CA CYS A 66 -4.68 3.67 -20.80
C CYS A 66 -5.79 2.76 -20.23
N ARG A 67 -7.07 3.18 -20.29
CA ARG A 67 -8.19 2.36 -19.84
C ARG A 67 -8.34 1.05 -20.63
N TYR A 68 -8.07 1.08 -21.93
CA TYR A 68 -8.07 -0.12 -22.78
C TYR A 68 -7.06 -1.15 -22.25
N TRP A 69 -5.84 -0.71 -21.91
CA TRP A 69 -4.82 -1.62 -21.38
C TRP A 69 -5.22 -2.20 -20.02
N ALA A 70 -5.83 -1.40 -19.13
CA ALA A 70 -6.37 -1.90 -17.88
C ALA A 70 -7.39 -3.03 -18.10
N GLU A 71 -8.33 -2.84 -19.05
CA GLU A 71 -9.33 -3.85 -19.42
C GLU A 71 -8.67 -5.11 -20.01
N ARG A 72 -7.66 -4.97 -20.86
CA ARG A 72 -6.91 -6.11 -21.45
C ARG A 72 -6.19 -6.94 -20.39
N TYR A 73 -5.52 -6.31 -19.43
CA TYR A 73 -4.86 -7.05 -18.33
C TYR A 73 -5.87 -7.78 -17.43
N MET A 74 -7.07 -7.24 -17.26
CA MET A 74 -8.13 -7.87 -16.48
C MET A 74 -8.87 -8.98 -17.20
N ALA A 75 -8.82 -9.03 -18.53
CA ALA A 75 -9.55 -10.01 -19.34
C ALA A 75 -8.98 -11.43 -19.28
N GLY A 76 -7.68 -11.60 -19.00
CA GLY A 76 -7.05 -12.92 -18.97
C GLY A 76 -7.55 -13.80 -17.82
N ASP A 77 -7.75 -15.08 -18.11
CA ASP A 77 -8.16 -16.09 -17.15
C ASP A 77 -7.09 -16.27 -16.06
N ARG A 78 -7.53 -16.33 -14.80
CA ARG A 78 -6.68 -16.57 -13.63
C ARG A 78 -7.01 -17.89 -12.95
N GLY A 79 -7.95 -18.67 -13.47
CA GLY A 79 -8.47 -19.85 -12.80
C GLY A 79 -9.20 -19.52 -11.49
N ALA A 80 -9.46 -20.55 -10.70
CA ALA A 80 -10.09 -20.38 -9.39
C ALA A 80 -9.11 -19.70 -8.42
N GLN A 81 -9.52 -18.54 -7.91
CA GLN A 81 -8.74 -17.77 -6.93
C GLN A 81 -9.31 -17.97 -5.53
N GLU A 82 -8.43 -18.16 -4.55
CA GLU A 82 -8.76 -18.27 -3.13
C GLU A 82 -7.91 -17.32 -2.28
N ILE A 83 -8.41 -16.94 -1.10
CA ILE A 83 -7.61 -16.19 -0.13
C ILE A 83 -6.65 -17.18 0.51
N GLN A 84 -5.36 -17.02 0.20
CA GLN A 84 -4.31 -17.87 0.75
C GLN A 84 -4.18 -17.68 2.27
N ASP A 85 -3.79 -18.74 2.98
CA ASP A 85 -3.56 -18.71 4.42
C ASP A 85 -2.62 -17.56 4.81
N LYS A 86 -3.04 -16.72 5.77
CA LYS A 86 -2.32 -15.53 6.26
C LYS A 86 -2.03 -14.44 5.21
N ASN A 87 -2.62 -14.50 4.03
CA ASN A 87 -2.44 -13.51 2.97
C ASN A 87 -3.78 -12.93 2.51
N CYS A 88 -4.16 -11.79 3.11
CA CYS A 88 -5.26 -10.94 2.67
C CYS A 88 -4.80 -9.53 2.27
N GLY A 89 -3.49 -9.36 2.06
CA GLY A 89 -2.86 -8.06 1.80
C GLY A 89 -2.76 -7.70 0.32
N LEU A 90 -1.85 -6.79 -0.02
CA LEU A 90 -1.56 -6.42 -1.41
C LEU A 90 -1.10 -7.62 -2.27
N ALA A 91 -0.47 -8.62 -1.65
CA ALA A 91 -0.02 -9.84 -2.32
C ALA A 91 -1.16 -10.86 -2.56
N CYS A 92 -2.37 -10.61 -2.06
CA CYS A 92 -3.50 -11.51 -2.23
C CYS A 92 -4.14 -11.30 -3.60
N GLU A 93 -3.88 -12.20 -4.57
CA GLU A 93 -4.43 -12.08 -5.92
C GLU A 93 -5.95 -11.99 -5.92
N LYS A 94 -6.65 -12.88 -5.19
CA LYS A 94 -8.11 -12.90 -5.17
C LYS A 94 -8.70 -11.53 -4.84
N LEU A 95 -8.26 -10.94 -3.73
CA LEU A 95 -8.78 -9.66 -3.24
C LEU A 95 -8.38 -8.50 -4.16
N ALA A 96 -7.12 -8.47 -4.59
CA ALA A 96 -6.63 -7.46 -5.52
C ALA A 96 -7.39 -7.50 -6.85
N PHE A 97 -7.55 -8.68 -7.42
CA PHE A 97 -8.22 -8.88 -8.70
C PHE A 97 -9.70 -8.48 -8.63
N GLU A 98 -10.43 -8.92 -7.60
CA GLU A 98 -11.84 -8.56 -7.43
C GLU A 98 -12.01 -7.05 -7.21
N ALA A 99 -11.15 -6.42 -6.40
CA ALA A 99 -11.19 -4.97 -6.17
C ALA A 99 -10.87 -4.17 -7.44
N VAL A 100 -9.82 -4.53 -8.18
CA VAL A 100 -9.46 -3.86 -9.44
C VAL A 100 -10.52 -4.12 -10.50
N ARG A 101 -11.11 -5.32 -10.57
CA ARG A 101 -12.20 -5.64 -11.49
C ARG A 101 -13.40 -4.74 -11.23
N ALA A 102 -13.82 -4.60 -9.97
CA ALA A 102 -14.88 -3.67 -9.59
C ALA A 102 -14.57 -2.22 -10.01
N CYS A 103 -13.32 -1.78 -9.88
CA CYS A 103 -12.90 -0.44 -10.30
C CYS A 103 -12.90 -0.26 -11.83
N VAL A 104 -12.52 -1.30 -12.59
CA VAL A 104 -12.54 -1.28 -14.05
C VAL A 104 -13.96 -1.32 -14.58
N THR A 105 -14.81 -2.23 -14.10
CA THR A 105 -16.17 -2.42 -14.62
C THR A 105 -17.17 -1.39 -14.09
N GLY A 106 -16.95 -0.85 -12.89
CA GLY A 106 -17.92 0.00 -12.21
C GLY A 106 -19.19 -0.73 -11.78
N SER A 107 -19.22 -2.07 -11.84
CA SER A 107 -20.42 -2.87 -11.62
C SER A 107 -20.66 -3.16 -10.13
N GLU A 108 -21.91 -2.98 -9.68
CA GLU A 108 -22.35 -3.38 -8.34
C GLU A 108 -22.16 -4.87 -8.07
N ARG A 109 -22.25 -5.72 -9.11
CA ARG A 109 -22.01 -7.16 -8.99
C ARG A 109 -20.56 -7.46 -8.61
N ASP A 110 -19.61 -6.78 -9.24
CA ASP A 110 -18.19 -6.97 -8.95
C ASP A 110 -17.81 -6.40 -7.57
N VAL A 111 -18.42 -5.28 -7.19
CA VAL A 111 -18.30 -4.75 -5.83
C VAL A 111 -18.81 -5.77 -4.82
N ALA A 112 -20.01 -6.35 -5.03
CA ALA A 112 -20.57 -7.35 -4.13
C ALA A 112 -19.65 -8.58 -3.99
N ALA A 113 -19.13 -9.09 -5.11
CA ALA A 113 -18.19 -10.22 -5.09
C ALA A 113 -16.92 -9.92 -4.26
N PHE A 114 -16.36 -8.70 -4.37
CA PHE A 114 -15.24 -8.30 -3.52
C PHE A 114 -15.65 -8.22 -2.04
N LEU A 115 -16.81 -7.64 -1.74
CA LEU A 115 -17.31 -7.44 -0.37
C LEU A 115 -17.71 -8.75 0.33
N ASP A 116 -18.08 -9.81 -0.41
CA ASP A 116 -18.41 -11.13 0.15
C ASP A 116 -17.26 -11.76 0.94
N ASN A 117 -16.03 -11.31 0.72
CA ASN A 117 -14.86 -11.76 1.48
C ASN A 117 -14.74 -11.12 2.86
N ILE A 118 -15.34 -9.94 3.06
CA ILE A 118 -15.11 -9.10 4.25
C ILE A 118 -15.53 -9.79 5.55
N PRO A 119 -16.67 -10.49 5.65
CA PRO A 119 -17.04 -11.19 6.89
C PRO A 119 -15.99 -12.20 7.36
N GLY A 120 -15.37 -12.95 6.45
CA GLY A 120 -14.31 -13.90 6.79
C GLY A 120 -13.03 -13.21 7.28
N LEU A 121 -12.69 -12.06 6.70
CA LEU A 121 -11.52 -11.28 7.10
C LEU A 121 -11.73 -10.55 8.43
N ALA A 122 -12.96 -10.11 8.72
CA ALA A 122 -13.36 -9.44 9.95
C ALA A 122 -13.63 -10.42 11.11
N ALA A 123 -13.72 -11.73 10.84
CA ALA A 123 -14.01 -12.72 11.85
C ALA A 123 -12.93 -12.78 12.96
N PRO A 124 -13.33 -12.97 14.23
CA PRO A 124 -12.39 -13.21 15.31
C PRO A 124 -11.57 -14.48 15.07
N THR A 125 -10.25 -14.40 15.21
CA THR A 125 -9.38 -15.57 15.20
C THR A 125 -9.19 -16.04 16.64
N ARG A 126 -9.28 -17.36 16.87
CA ARG A 126 -9.02 -17.94 18.20
C ARG A 126 -7.61 -17.53 18.67
N HIS A 127 -7.48 -17.19 19.94
CA HIS A 127 -6.20 -16.82 20.54
C HIS A 127 -5.17 -17.94 20.32
N GLY A 128 -3.98 -17.60 19.84
CA GLY A 128 -2.91 -18.56 19.58
C GLY A 128 -3.10 -19.40 18.31
N SER A 129 -4.03 -19.05 17.42
CA SER A 129 -4.09 -19.72 16.12
C SER A 129 -2.96 -19.24 15.21
N ASP A 130 -2.16 -20.19 14.71
CA ASP A 130 -1.22 -19.98 13.62
C ASP A 130 -1.92 -19.75 12.27
N LYS A 131 -3.19 -19.29 12.25
CA LYS A 131 -3.96 -19.03 11.03
C LYS A 131 -4.51 -17.61 10.96
N ALA A 132 -4.17 -16.74 11.91
CA ALA A 132 -4.64 -15.37 11.87
C ALA A 132 -3.96 -14.57 10.75
N PHE A 133 -4.77 -13.87 9.95
CA PHE A 133 -4.24 -12.85 9.03
C PHE A 133 -3.53 -11.75 9.81
N PRO A 134 -2.38 -11.24 9.34
CA PRO A 134 -1.71 -10.11 9.95
C PRO A 134 -2.47 -8.79 9.70
N SER A 135 -2.02 -7.72 10.33
CA SER A 135 -2.59 -6.38 10.15
C SER A 135 -1.90 -5.55 9.07
N GLU A 136 -0.66 -5.89 8.70
CA GLU A 136 0.21 -5.07 7.84
C GLU A 136 -0.20 -4.98 6.36
N MET A 137 0.55 -4.23 5.53
CA MET A 137 0.13 -3.87 4.17
C MET A 137 0.32 -4.98 3.14
N LEU A 138 1.36 -5.80 3.22
CA LEU A 138 1.66 -6.72 2.12
C LEU A 138 0.81 -7.98 2.17
N TYR A 139 0.51 -8.49 3.35
CA TYR A 139 -0.22 -9.74 3.58
C TYR A 139 -1.44 -9.57 4.50
N GLY A 140 -1.65 -8.38 5.06
CA GLY A 140 -2.63 -8.15 6.11
C GLY A 140 -3.78 -7.19 5.77
N ARG A 141 -4.58 -6.97 6.80
CA ARG A 141 -5.86 -6.23 6.72
C ARG A 141 -5.73 -4.76 6.35
N ALA A 142 -4.58 -4.12 6.58
CA ALA A 142 -4.39 -2.73 6.17
C ALA A 142 -4.53 -2.55 4.65
N ALA A 143 -4.12 -3.55 3.84
CA ALA A 143 -4.34 -3.51 2.40
C ALA A 143 -5.82 -3.57 2.01
N VAL A 144 -6.62 -4.31 2.77
CA VAL A 144 -8.08 -4.42 2.55
C VAL A 144 -8.72 -3.05 2.70
N LEU A 145 -8.29 -2.26 3.69
CA LEU A 145 -8.72 -0.86 3.84
C LEU A 145 -8.33 -0.01 2.63
N TYR A 146 -7.12 -0.17 2.09
CA TYR A 146 -6.72 0.50 0.85
C TYR A 146 -7.63 0.13 -0.33
N MET A 147 -7.86 -1.17 -0.53
CA MET A 147 -8.71 -1.68 -1.62
C MET A 147 -10.18 -1.24 -1.47
N LEU A 148 -10.72 -1.19 -0.26
CA LEU A 148 -12.06 -0.67 0.01
C LEU A 148 -12.17 0.82 -0.38
N ARG A 149 -11.21 1.66 0.04
CA ARG A 149 -11.19 3.08 -0.36
C ARG A 149 -11.01 3.25 -1.87
N MET A 150 -10.20 2.39 -2.50
CA MET A 150 -10.04 2.34 -3.95
C MET A 150 -11.37 2.04 -4.64
N VAL A 151 -12.07 0.97 -4.26
CA VAL A 151 -13.40 0.62 -4.80
C VAL A 151 -14.40 1.76 -4.60
N ARG A 152 -14.46 2.35 -3.40
CA ARG A 152 -15.32 3.51 -3.10
C ARG A 152 -15.04 4.70 -4.02
N ARG A 153 -13.78 4.95 -4.36
CA ARG A 153 -13.36 6.07 -5.22
C ARG A 153 -13.77 5.87 -6.68
N PHE A 154 -13.69 4.63 -7.18
CA PHE A 154 -14.03 4.28 -8.56
C PHE A 154 -15.51 3.97 -8.76
N VAL A 155 -16.20 3.50 -7.72
CA VAL A 155 -17.61 3.15 -7.74
C VAL A 155 -18.35 3.89 -6.62
N PRO A 156 -18.62 5.21 -6.77
CA PRO A 156 -19.19 6.02 -5.67
C PRO A 156 -20.54 5.53 -5.15
N SER A 157 -21.34 4.83 -5.96
CA SER A 157 -22.61 4.22 -5.53
C SER A 157 -22.42 3.13 -4.48
N SER A 158 -21.23 2.55 -4.35
CA SER A 158 -20.91 1.53 -3.36
C SER A 158 -20.60 2.06 -1.95
N ALA A 159 -20.65 3.38 -1.73
CA ALA A 159 -20.17 4.00 -0.49
C ALA A 159 -20.79 3.39 0.79
N GLY A 160 -22.09 3.16 0.84
CA GLY A 160 -22.78 2.58 2.00
C GLY A 160 -22.20 1.22 2.45
N PRO A 161 -22.28 0.16 1.62
CA PRO A 161 -21.75 -1.15 1.99
C PRO A 161 -20.22 -1.15 2.15
N VAL A 162 -19.47 -0.33 1.40
CA VAL A 162 -18.02 -0.21 1.57
C VAL A 162 -17.66 0.44 2.91
N ASP A 163 -18.37 1.48 3.35
CA ASP A 163 -18.12 2.16 4.63
C ASP A 163 -18.41 1.20 5.82
N GLN A 164 -19.42 0.32 5.71
CA GLN A 164 -19.67 -0.75 6.68
C GLN A 164 -18.54 -1.79 6.74
N ALA A 165 -18.01 -2.17 5.58
CA ALA A 165 -16.87 -3.07 5.48
C ALA A 165 -15.59 -2.44 6.08
N ILE A 166 -15.36 -1.15 5.83
CA ILE A 166 -14.26 -0.37 6.43
C ILE A 166 -14.36 -0.43 7.96
N GLY A 167 -15.52 -0.12 8.53
CA GLY A 167 -15.72 -0.16 9.99
C GLY A 167 -15.40 -1.52 10.59
N SER A 168 -15.85 -2.60 9.94
CA SER A 168 -15.61 -3.98 10.38
C SER A 168 -14.12 -4.36 10.37
N ILE A 169 -13.39 -3.97 9.31
CA ILE A 169 -11.95 -4.25 9.20
C ILE A 169 -11.14 -3.39 10.17
N CYS A 170 -11.45 -2.10 10.31
CA CYS A 170 -10.82 -1.21 11.30
C CYS A 170 -10.96 -1.79 12.72
N GLN A 171 -12.18 -2.18 13.11
CA GLN A 171 -12.42 -2.77 14.42
C GLN A 171 -11.61 -4.07 14.60
N ARG A 172 -11.57 -4.93 13.58
CA ARG A 172 -10.77 -6.18 13.65
C ARG A 172 -9.26 -5.92 13.81
N ILE A 173 -8.71 -4.92 13.13
CA ILE A 173 -7.30 -4.52 13.28
C ILE A 173 -7.04 -4.04 14.72
N LEU A 174 -7.93 -3.22 15.28
CA LEU A 174 -7.80 -2.68 16.64
C LEU A 174 -7.97 -3.75 17.73
N ASP A 175 -8.74 -4.80 17.46
CA ASP A 175 -8.92 -5.95 18.37
C ASP A 175 -7.81 -6.99 18.27
N THR A 176 -6.82 -6.79 17.39
CA THR A 176 -5.69 -7.71 17.25
C THR A 176 -4.80 -7.62 18.50
N ARG A 177 -4.65 -8.76 19.20
CA ARG A 177 -3.79 -8.93 20.38
C ARG A 177 -2.80 -10.06 20.13
N ASP A 178 -1.60 -9.70 19.69
CA ASP A 178 -0.47 -10.58 19.33
C ASP A 178 0.70 -10.50 20.32
N GLY A 179 0.61 -9.58 21.27
CA GLY A 179 1.37 -9.46 22.51
C GLY A 179 0.50 -8.63 23.43
N SER A 180 0.70 -8.66 24.75
CA SER A 180 -0.16 -7.96 25.73
C SER A 180 -0.36 -6.45 25.49
N LYS A 181 0.34 -5.85 24.52
CA LYS A 181 0.26 -4.44 24.08
C LYS A 181 -0.35 -4.22 22.68
N GLY A 182 -0.75 -5.27 21.94
CA GLY A 182 -1.38 -5.18 20.61
C GLY A 182 -0.43 -4.69 19.51
N ASP A 183 0.71 -5.34 19.35
CA ASP A 183 1.90 -4.89 18.61
C ASP A 183 1.89 -5.17 17.09
N TRP A 184 0.76 -5.59 16.50
CA TRP A 184 0.61 -5.89 15.06
C TRP A 184 1.82 -6.65 14.45
N LEU A 185 2.17 -7.76 15.07
CA LEU A 185 3.33 -8.57 14.74
C LEU A 185 3.20 -9.20 13.35
N TRP A 186 4.32 -9.24 12.64
CA TRP A 186 4.48 -9.99 11.40
C TRP A 186 5.70 -10.90 11.52
N HIS A 187 5.53 -12.19 11.23
CA HIS A 187 6.50 -13.25 11.54
C HIS A 187 7.07 -13.18 12.98
N GLY A 188 6.20 -12.86 13.94
CA GLY A 188 6.55 -12.79 15.37
C GLY A 188 7.35 -11.55 15.79
N LYS A 189 7.57 -10.58 14.91
CA LYS A 189 8.33 -9.36 15.19
C LYS A 189 7.48 -8.11 15.01
N ARG A 190 7.76 -7.07 15.79
CA ARG A 190 7.12 -5.76 15.62
C ARG A 190 7.90 -4.95 14.59
N TYR A 191 7.29 -4.74 13.44
CA TYR A 191 7.83 -3.88 12.39
C TYR A 191 7.32 -2.44 12.57
N TYR A 192 8.11 -1.47 12.16
CA TYR A 192 7.74 -0.05 12.26
C TYR A 192 7.41 0.59 10.90
N GLY A 193 8.00 0.08 9.82
CA GLY A 193 7.92 0.67 8.47
C GLY A 193 6.58 0.55 7.76
N ALA A 194 6.45 1.18 6.59
CA ALA A 194 5.17 1.32 5.89
C ALA A 194 4.64 0.00 5.28
N ALA A 195 5.51 -0.95 4.96
CA ALA A 195 5.11 -2.23 4.37
C ALA A 195 4.56 -3.20 5.43
N HIS A 196 5.36 -3.48 6.46
CA HIS A 196 5.06 -4.53 7.43
C HIS A 196 4.67 -4.03 8.82
N GLY A 197 4.72 -2.72 9.06
CA GLY A 197 4.78 -2.17 10.40
C GLY A 197 3.69 -1.18 10.78
N ASP A 198 3.79 -0.74 12.03
CA ASP A 198 2.81 0.11 12.69
C ASP A 198 2.43 1.35 11.87
N VAL A 199 3.41 2.05 11.27
CA VAL A 199 3.13 3.30 10.57
C VAL A 199 2.25 3.08 9.34
N GLY A 200 2.42 1.94 8.65
CA GLY A 200 1.58 1.55 7.52
C GLY A 200 0.16 1.24 7.95
N VAL A 201 -0.01 0.49 9.04
CA VAL A 201 -1.32 0.13 9.60
C VAL A 201 -2.07 1.37 10.10
N ILE A 202 -1.41 2.24 10.89
CA ILE A 202 -2.01 3.50 11.38
C ILE A 202 -2.49 4.33 10.20
N THR A 203 -1.66 4.46 9.16
CA THR A 203 -2.02 5.22 7.95
C THR A 203 -3.31 4.70 7.33
N GLN A 204 -3.44 3.39 7.13
CA GLN A 204 -4.65 2.85 6.50
C GLN A 204 -5.89 2.97 7.36
N VAL A 205 -5.76 2.78 8.68
CA VAL A 205 -6.89 2.94 9.61
C VAL A 205 -7.38 4.38 9.62
N VAL A 206 -6.47 5.36 9.78
CA VAL A 206 -6.83 6.78 9.87
C VAL A 206 -7.35 7.33 8.55
N LEU A 207 -6.79 6.93 7.41
CA LEU A 207 -7.29 7.36 6.10
C LEU A 207 -8.67 6.75 5.77
N SER A 208 -9.01 5.62 6.37
CA SER A 208 -10.32 4.97 6.21
C SER A 208 -11.36 5.48 7.20
N ASP A 209 -10.97 5.74 8.44
CA ASP A 209 -11.83 6.32 9.47
C ASP A 209 -11.02 7.32 10.32
N PRO A 210 -11.08 8.61 9.97
CA PRO A 210 -10.37 9.67 10.70
C PRO A 210 -10.74 9.78 12.18
N SER A 211 -11.93 9.30 12.58
CA SER A 211 -12.38 9.36 13.98
C SER A 211 -11.55 8.46 14.90
N LEU A 212 -10.81 7.50 14.33
CA LEU A 212 -9.93 6.59 15.07
C LEU A 212 -8.55 7.19 15.34
N ALA A 213 -8.20 8.34 14.76
CA ALA A 213 -6.89 8.97 14.94
C ALA A 213 -6.51 9.17 16.44
N PRO A 214 -7.39 9.71 17.32
CA PRO A 214 -7.06 9.88 18.74
C PRO A 214 -6.67 8.57 19.46
N ARG A 215 -7.28 7.44 19.08
CA ARG A 215 -6.97 6.11 19.66
C ARG A 215 -5.56 5.63 19.33
N LEU A 216 -4.97 6.15 18.25
CA LEU A 216 -3.65 5.75 17.74
C LEU A 216 -2.57 6.83 17.98
N ALA A 217 -2.93 7.96 18.60
CA ALA A 217 -2.01 9.09 18.80
C ALA A 217 -0.80 8.72 19.67
N ALA A 218 -1.01 7.95 20.73
CA ALA A 218 0.09 7.49 21.59
C ALA A 218 1.08 6.61 20.81
N ARG A 219 0.57 5.65 20.03
CA ARG A 219 1.40 4.77 19.20
C ARG A 219 2.16 5.55 18.12
N LEU A 220 1.53 6.51 17.47
CA LEU A 220 2.23 7.39 16.52
C LEU A 220 3.31 8.22 17.23
N GLY A 221 3.04 8.71 18.44
CA GLY A 221 4.02 9.39 19.28
C GLY A 221 5.25 8.53 19.56
N GLU A 222 5.06 7.27 19.95
CA GLU A 222 6.17 6.30 20.15
C GLU A 222 6.99 6.13 18.87
N LEU A 223 6.34 6.03 17.70
CA LEU A 223 7.05 5.90 16.42
C LEU A 223 7.89 7.13 16.07
N LEU A 224 7.43 8.34 16.42
CA LEU A 224 8.21 9.56 16.25
C LEU A 224 9.47 9.54 17.14
N ASP A 225 9.35 9.02 18.37
CA ASP A 225 10.46 8.93 19.32
C ASP A 225 11.51 7.88 18.92
N LEU A 226 11.16 6.94 18.04
CA LEU A 226 12.11 5.97 17.47
C LEU A 226 13.02 6.55 16.38
N GLN A 227 12.79 7.78 15.91
CA GLN A 227 13.61 8.37 14.87
C GLN A 227 15.04 8.61 15.37
N THR A 228 16.03 8.01 14.70
CA THR A 228 17.43 8.11 15.10
C THR A 228 18.00 9.51 14.85
N GLU A 229 19.17 9.81 15.44
CA GLU A 229 19.92 11.04 15.16
C GLU A 229 20.22 11.23 13.66
N GLY A 230 20.48 10.13 12.94
CA GLY A 230 20.66 10.12 11.48
C GLY A 230 19.39 10.44 10.68
N GLY A 231 18.23 10.57 11.34
CA GLY A 231 16.95 10.89 10.70
C GLY A 231 16.23 9.70 10.11
N ASN A 232 16.74 8.49 10.31
CA ASN A 232 16.10 7.27 9.86
C ASN A 232 15.29 6.59 10.99
N TRP A 233 14.59 5.51 10.65
CA TRP A 233 13.89 4.67 11.61
C TRP A 233 14.42 3.24 11.57
N PRO A 234 14.46 2.54 12.71
CA PRO A 234 14.70 1.10 12.73
C PRO A 234 13.59 0.35 11.99
N ALA A 235 13.92 -0.80 11.40
CA ALA A 235 12.94 -1.62 10.70
C ALA A 235 12.02 -2.35 11.68
N THR A 236 12.60 -2.86 12.77
CA THR A 236 11.93 -3.65 13.81
C THR A 236 12.41 -3.26 15.20
N ASP A 237 11.73 -3.76 16.22
CA ASP A 237 12.10 -3.65 17.63
C ASP A 237 13.46 -4.30 17.97
N GLU A 238 13.86 -5.34 17.23
CA GLU A 238 15.15 -6.03 17.34
C GLU A 238 16.33 -5.28 16.66
N GLU A 239 16.09 -4.47 15.63
CA GLU A 239 17.13 -3.85 14.79
C GLU A 239 17.39 -2.36 15.13
N ARG A 240 17.50 -2.00 16.42
CA ARG A 240 17.66 -0.59 16.85
C ARG A 240 19.01 0.02 16.45
N GLU A 241 20.11 -0.72 16.60
CA GLU A 241 21.47 -0.23 16.32
C GLU A 241 21.82 -0.18 14.82
N GLY A 242 20.94 -0.74 13.96
CA GLY A 242 21.14 -0.84 12.50
C GLY A 242 20.19 0.04 11.68
N ALA A 243 19.49 0.99 12.29
CA ALA A 243 18.44 1.77 11.64
C ALA A 243 18.90 2.43 10.33
N ASP A 244 20.12 2.95 10.27
CA ASP A 244 20.65 3.64 9.09
C ASP A 244 21.00 2.73 7.90
N ARG A 245 20.92 1.40 8.06
CA ARG A 245 21.21 0.44 6.99
C ARG A 245 20.16 0.43 5.88
N ARG A 246 18.89 0.70 6.20
CA ARG A 246 17.76 0.61 5.25
C ARG A 246 17.07 1.96 5.16
N VAL A 247 17.29 2.67 4.06
CA VAL A 247 16.57 3.90 3.70
C VAL A 247 15.65 3.54 2.53
N GLN A 248 14.53 2.85 2.83
CA GLN A 248 13.64 2.26 1.83
C GLN A 248 12.17 2.56 2.18
N PHE A 249 11.27 2.49 1.20
CA PHE A 249 9.83 2.61 1.46
C PHE A 249 9.34 1.54 2.44
N CYS A 250 9.75 0.28 2.25
CA CYS A 250 9.33 -0.79 3.15
C CYS A 250 9.93 -0.67 4.56
N HIS A 251 11.17 -0.19 4.68
CA HIS A 251 11.90 -0.09 5.95
C HIS A 251 12.73 1.20 5.98
N GLY A 252 12.32 2.16 6.82
CA GLY A 252 13.05 3.41 7.06
C GLY A 252 12.32 4.67 6.61
N ALA A 253 13.09 5.75 6.50
CA ALA A 253 12.62 7.13 6.34
C ALA A 253 11.67 7.35 5.16
N PRO A 254 11.89 6.78 3.96
CA PRO A 254 10.97 7.00 2.85
C PRO A 254 9.53 6.61 3.20
N GLY A 255 9.30 5.39 3.69
CA GLY A 255 7.95 4.92 4.05
C GLY A 255 7.33 5.75 5.18
N PHE A 256 8.15 6.10 6.18
CA PHE A 256 7.72 6.96 7.28
C PHE A 256 7.28 8.34 6.81
N ILE A 257 8.02 8.97 5.90
CA ILE A 257 7.69 10.31 5.41
C ILE A 257 6.35 10.32 4.68
N PHE A 258 6.08 9.35 3.79
CA PHE A 258 4.77 9.25 3.13
C PHE A 258 3.63 9.12 4.13
N ALA A 259 3.80 8.23 5.10
CA ALA A 259 2.81 7.98 6.13
C ALA A 259 2.58 9.23 6.98
N LEU A 260 3.65 9.84 7.48
CA LEU A 260 3.60 11.04 8.33
C LEU A 260 2.97 12.23 7.61
N GLN A 261 3.29 12.46 6.34
CA GLN A 261 2.65 13.52 5.55
C GLN A 261 1.15 13.27 5.36
N SER A 262 0.76 12.02 5.12
CA SER A 262 -0.66 11.64 4.98
C SER A 262 -1.42 11.73 6.31
N LEU A 263 -0.76 11.42 7.42
CA LEU A 263 -1.34 11.43 8.76
C LEU A 263 -1.40 12.82 9.38
N ARG A 264 -0.50 13.73 8.98
CA ARG A 264 -0.36 15.07 9.56
C ARG A 264 -1.68 15.84 9.75
N PRO A 265 -2.65 15.86 8.79
CA PRO A 265 -3.90 16.58 8.98
C PRO A 265 -4.78 16.06 10.13
N PHE A 266 -4.60 14.79 10.53
CA PHE A 266 -5.42 14.11 11.53
C PHE A 266 -4.82 14.16 12.95
N TYR A 267 -3.59 14.66 13.08
CA TYR A 267 -2.88 14.76 14.36
C TYR A 267 -2.39 16.18 14.64
N PRO A 268 -3.30 17.16 14.85
CA PRO A 268 -2.92 18.55 15.09
C PRO A 268 -1.99 18.71 16.30
N VAL A 269 -2.15 17.88 17.34
CA VAL A 269 -1.31 17.88 18.55
C VAL A 269 0.11 17.38 18.28
N LEU A 270 0.33 16.56 17.25
CA LEU A 270 1.66 16.04 16.87
C LEU A 270 2.24 16.77 15.66
N ARG A 271 1.58 17.81 15.15
CA ARG A 271 1.91 18.46 13.87
C ARG A 271 3.37 18.93 13.81
N GLU A 272 3.85 19.61 14.84
CA GLU A 272 5.22 20.11 14.89
C GLU A 272 6.25 18.97 14.91
N ARG A 273 6.03 17.97 15.77
CA ARG A 273 6.87 16.75 15.83
C ARG A 273 6.90 16.01 14.50
N ILE A 274 5.76 15.92 13.81
CA ILE A 274 5.65 15.32 12.46
C ILE A 274 6.48 16.12 11.45
N ASP A 275 6.36 17.45 11.44
CA ASP A 275 7.10 18.32 10.51
C ASP A 275 8.61 18.23 10.71
N GLU A 276 9.07 18.22 11.96
CA GLU A 276 10.47 18.03 12.32
C GLU A 276 10.99 16.65 11.87
N ALA A 277 10.23 15.59 12.16
CA ALA A 277 10.58 14.23 11.79
C ALA A 277 10.67 14.07 10.26
N VAL A 278 9.72 14.65 9.50
CA VAL A 278 9.74 14.67 8.04
C VAL A 278 10.96 15.42 7.52
N ALA A 279 11.28 16.60 8.06
CA ALA A 279 12.45 17.37 7.65
C ALA A 279 13.76 16.61 7.89
N LYS A 280 13.88 15.92 9.03
CA LYS A 280 15.04 15.08 9.37
C LYS A 280 15.13 13.85 8.47
N GLY A 281 14.02 13.18 8.21
CA GLY A 281 13.93 12.05 7.28
C GLY A 281 14.35 12.43 5.86
N ARG A 282 13.94 13.60 5.37
CA ARG A 282 14.34 14.09 4.03
C ARG A 282 15.85 14.28 3.91
N ARG A 283 16.51 14.77 4.97
CA ARG A 283 17.99 14.85 4.99
C ARG A 283 18.62 13.46 4.93
N ALA A 284 18.06 12.47 5.63
CA ALA A 284 18.53 11.09 5.59
C ALA A 284 18.40 10.49 4.18
N ILE A 285 17.26 10.70 3.51
CA ILE A 285 17.02 10.25 2.13
C ILE A 285 17.96 10.96 1.16
N TRP A 286 18.16 12.26 1.30
CA TRP A 286 19.09 12.99 0.44
C TRP A 286 20.52 12.46 0.56
N ALA A 287 20.97 12.16 1.79
CA ALA A 287 22.32 11.68 2.02
C ALA A 287 22.51 10.20 1.62
N ARG A 288 21.47 9.35 1.75
CA ARG A 288 21.62 7.88 1.75
C ARG A 288 20.51 7.12 0.99
N GLY A 289 19.62 7.82 0.31
CA GLY A 289 18.46 7.26 -0.41
C GLY A 289 18.77 6.80 -1.83
N LEU A 290 19.97 7.07 -2.36
CA LEU A 290 20.47 6.45 -3.58
C LEU A 290 21.00 5.05 -3.24
N LEU A 291 20.17 4.04 -3.50
CA LEU A 291 20.47 2.67 -3.12
C LEU A 291 21.35 1.97 -4.17
N VAL A 292 22.15 1.01 -3.71
CA VAL A 292 22.90 0.09 -4.60
C VAL A 292 22.00 -0.93 -5.30
N LYS A 293 20.75 -1.08 -4.85
CA LYS A 293 19.74 -1.95 -5.46
C LYS A 293 19.18 -1.34 -6.73
N GLU A 294 18.64 -2.18 -7.60
CA GLU A 294 17.95 -1.74 -8.82
C GLU A 294 16.79 -0.77 -8.51
N PRO A 295 16.51 0.19 -9.42
CA PRO A 295 15.39 1.11 -9.26
C PRO A 295 14.05 0.38 -9.18
N CYS A 296 13.31 0.60 -8.09
CA CYS A 296 11.98 0.09 -7.87
C CYS A 296 11.22 0.96 -6.84
N LEU A 297 9.94 0.69 -6.63
CA LEU A 297 9.10 1.44 -5.68
C LEU A 297 9.29 1.00 -4.22
N CYS A 298 9.50 -0.29 -3.95
CA CYS A 298 9.50 -0.79 -2.57
C CYS A 298 10.81 -0.49 -1.82
N HIS A 299 11.94 -0.60 -2.51
CA HIS A 299 13.27 -0.48 -1.92
C HIS A 299 14.32 -0.10 -2.97
N GLY A 300 13.97 0.88 -3.81
CA GLY A 300 14.81 1.41 -4.87
C GLY A 300 14.65 2.92 -4.99
N LEU A 301 15.34 3.49 -5.99
CA LEU A 301 15.39 4.93 -6.22
C LEU A 301 14.01 5.58 -6.34
N PHE A 302 13.09 4.97 -7.09
CA PHE A 302 11.78 5.56 -7.36
C PHE A 302 10.93 5.70 -6.09
N GLY A 303 10.91 4.68 -5.23
CA GLY A 303 10.21 4.78 -3.95
C GLY A 303 10.78 5.84 -3.01
N ASN A 304 12.09 6.05 -3.08
CA ASN A 304 12.80 7.03 -2.25
C ASN A 304 12.67 8.46 -2.78
N GLY A 305 12.37 8.65 -4.07
CA GLY A 305 12.26 9.95 -4.71
C GLY A 305 10.84 10.53 -4.75
N LEU A 306 9.83 9.76 -4.33
CA LEU A 306 8.45 10.22 -4.15
C LEU A 306 8.35 11.20 -2.95
#